data_AF-V4JWL4-F1
#
_entry.id   AF-V4JWL4-F1
#
_cell.length_a   1.000
_cell.length_b   1.000
_cell.length_c   1.000
_cell.angle_alpha   90.00
_cell.angle_beta   90.00
_cell.angle_gamma   90.00
#
_symmetry.space_group_name_H-M   'P 1'
#
loop_
_entity.id
_entity.type
_entity.pdbx_description
1 polymer ?
#
loop_
_entity_poly.entity_id
_entity_poly.type
_entity_poly.pdbx_seq_one_letter_code
_entity_poly.pdbx_strand_id
1 'polypeptide(L)'
;MTLVVATLAGEVGIKGRSTRSRMVRELVRNVSAVVQLRSWSAEGGVLILEVDGDPSALSRVFGIAHYATAAEVRYSDLADLVSRASQLLSETVKGRRFAVRARRLGEDRFTSLDVARELGAALRPLSAGVDLESPEVEVHVDVRSRGLAYVYVNPREGARGLPVGVAGRTVALVSGGIDSPVAAWMMMKRGVVPVMLNLALGREQHRRAVLEEAKVLRAWSGAHDLRVYFVDGLPVLSALPT
;
A
#
# COMPACT_ATOMS: atom_id res chain seq x y z
N MET A 1 10.49 -15.11 -6.35
CA MET A 1 9.09 -15.06 -5.91
C MET A 1 9.06 -14.56 -4.48
N THR A 2 8.32 -13.49 -4.23
CA THR A 2 8.25 -12.80 -2.94
C THR A 2 6.78 -12.73 -2.52
N LEU A 3 6.46 -13.29 -1.35
CA LEU A 3 5.13 -13.19 -0.76
C LEU A 3 5.03 -11.88 0.02
N VAL A 4 3.96 -11.12 -0.20
CA VAL A 4 3.75 -9.81 0.40
C VAL A 4 2.37 -9.75 1.04
N VAL A 5 2.34 -9.30 2.29
CA VAL A 5 1.11 -8.93 2.99
C VAL A 5 0.96 -7.42 2.90
N ALA A 6 -0.16 -6.94 2.36
CA ALA A 6 -0.49 -5.52 2.27
C ALA A 6 -1.82 -5.23 2.98
N THR A 7 -1.83 -4.27 3.90
CA THR A 7 -3.04 -3.82 4.58
C THR A 7 -3.71 -2.72 3.77
N LEU A 8 -5.04 -2.80 3.61
CA LEU A 8 -5.81 -1.79 2.88
C LEU A 8 -5.95 -0.52 3.71
N ALA A 9 -5.93 0.64 3.06
CA ALA A 9 -6.23 1.92 3.70
C ALA A 9 -7.64 1.94 4.31
N GLY A 10 -7.79 2.63 5.45
CA GLY A 10 -9.06 2.70 6.20
C GLY A 10 -10.23 3.19 5.35
N GLU A 11 -9.98 4.13 4.43
CA GLU A 11 -10.98 4.66 3.49
C GLU A 11 -11.56 3.58 2.55
N VAL A 12 -10.77 2.56 2.22
CA VAL A 12 -11.22 1.38 1.47
C VAL A 12 -11.98 0.41 2.38
N GLY A 13 -11.58 0.32 3.65
CA GLY A 13 -12.15 -0.59 4.65
C GLY A 13 -13.58 -0.25 5.08
N ILE A 14 -13.97 1.03 5.06
CA ILE A 14 -15.28 1.52 5.55
C ILE A 14 -16.41 1.33 4.52
N LYS A 15 -16.09 1.01 3.26
CA LYS A 15 -17.09 0.88 2.19
C LYS A 15 -17.81 -0.46 2.21
N GLY A 16 -19.08 -0.44 1.80
CA GLY A 16 -19.91 -1.65 1.62
C GLY A 16 -19.27 -2.68 0.69
N ARG A 17 -19.66 -3.95 0.84
CA ARG A 17 -19.00 -5.12 0.22
C ARG A 17 -18.75 -4.96 -1.30
N SER A 18 -19.76 -4.53 -2.06
CA SER A 18 -19.66 -4.36 -3.51
C SER A 18 -18.63 -3.29 -3.91
N THR A 19 -18.71 -2.12 -3.27
CA THR A 19 -17.77 -1.01 -3.48
C THR A 19 -16.35 -1.41 -3.10
N ARG A 20 -16.18 -2.09 -1.96
CA ARG A 20 -14.87 -2.60 -1.53
C ARG A 20 -14.27 -3.57 -2.53
N SER A 21 -15.05 -4.52 -3.03
CA SER A 21 -14.57 -5.47 -4.07
C SER A 21 -14.15 -4.76 -5.35
N ARG A 22 -14.87 -3.72 -5.79
CA ARG A 22 -14.46 -2.89 -6.93
C ARG A 22 -13.15 -2.15 -6.66
N MET A 23 -13.02 -1.53 -5.49
CA MET A 23 -11.79 -0.82 -5.09
C MET A 23 -10.59 -1.77 -5.01
N VAL A 24 -10.75 -2.97 -4.46
CA VAL A 24 -9.69 -3.97 -4.41
C VAL A 24 -9.24 -4.39 -5.80
N ARG A 25 -10.18 -4.61 -6.75
CA ARG A 25 -9.82 -4.92 -8.13
C ARG A 25 -9.03 -3.79 -8.79
N GLU A 26 -9.43 -2.54 -8.60
CA GLU A 26 -8.69 -1.40 -9.13
C GLU A 26 -7.31 -1.24 -8.46
N LEU A 27 -7.23 -1.50 -7.15
CA LEU A 27 -5.96 -1.51 -6.43
C LEU A 27 -5.00 -2.55 -6.99
N VAL A 28 -5.47 -3.79 -7.19
CA VAL A 28 -4.68 -4.86 -7.78
C VAL A 28 -4.20 -4.48 -9.17
N ARG A 29 -5.07 -3.90 -9.99
CA ARG A 29 -4.69 -3.40 -11.31
C ARG A 29 -3.56 -2.37 -11.22
N ASN A 30 -3.62 -1.44 -10.26
CA ASN A 30 -2.56 -0.46 -10.01
C ASN A 30 -1.27 -1.09 -9.49
N VAL A 31 -1.36 -2.13 -8.65
CA VAL A 31 -0.21 -2.93 -8.19
C VAL A 31 0.48 -3.59 -9.38
N SER A 32 -0.27 -4.25 -10.28
CA SER A 32 0.28 -4.92 -11.46
C SER A 32 0.97 -3.97 -12.45
N ALA A 33 0.74 -2.66 -12.35
CA ALA A 33 1.42 -1.67 -13.19
C ALA A 33 2.81 -1.30 -12.66
N VAL A 34 3.11 -1.56 -11.39
CA VAL A 34 4.38 -1.18 -10.74
C VAL A 34 5.24 -2.37 -10.33
N VAL A 35 4.65 -3.55 -10.22
CA VAL A 35 5.34 -4.81 -9.92
C VAL A 35 4.80 -5.95 -10.77
N GLN A 36 5.65 -6.94 -11.06
CA GLN A 36 5.24 -8.16 -11.74
C GLN A 36 4.46 -9.06 -10.77
N LEU A 37 3.13 -8.97 -10.84
CA LEU A 37 2.20 -9.72 -10.00
C LEU A 37 1.88 -11.11 -10.59
N ARG A 38 2.10 -12.17 -9.82
CA ARG A 38 1.76 -13.55 -10.21
C ARG A 38 0.36 -13.94 -9.77
N SER A 39 0.04 -13.71 -8.51
CA SER A 39 -1.24 -14.06 -7.93
C SER A 39 -1.59 -13.09 -6.80
N TRP A 40 -2.87 -13.04 -6.45
CA TRP A 40 -3.34 -12.25 -5.33
C TRP A 40 -4.60 -12.86 -4.71
N SER A 41 -4.80 -12.58 -3.42
CA SER A 41 -6.06 -12.83 -2.73
C SER A 41 -6.34 -11.71 -1.73
N ALA A 42 -7.62 -11.46 -1.44
CA ALA A 42 -8.00 -10.41 -0.50
C ALA A 42 -9.05 -10.91 0.48
N GLU A 43 -8.75 -10.83 1.78
CA GLU A 43 -9.62 -11.27 2.85
C GLU A 43 -9.46 -10.37 4.08
N GLY A 44 -10.58 -10.04 4.75
CA GLY A 44 -10.58 -9.21 5.96
C GLY A 44 -9.92 -7.83 5.82
N GLY A 45 -9.74 -7.31 4.62
CA GLY A 45 -9.03 -6.03 4.42
C GLY A 45 -7.50 -6.15 4.39
N VAL A 46 -7.01 -7.35 4.17
CA VAL A 46 -5.61 -7.62 3.84
C VAL A 46 -5.56 -8.20 2.44
N LEU A 47 -4.56 -7.77 1.67
CA LEU A 47 -4.26 -8.21 0.33
C LEU A 47 -2.97 -9.04 0.40
N ILE A 48 -3.03 -10.29 -0.02
CA ILE A 48 -1.87 -11.16 -0.18
C ILE A 48 -1.47 -11.10 -1.64
N LEU A 49 -0.20 -10.84 -1.90
CA LEU A 49 0.37 -10.68 -3.24
C LEU A 49 1.57 -11.62 -3.39
N GLU A 50 1.63 -12.34 -4.49
CA GLU A 50 2.85 -13.00 -4.93
C GLU A 50 3.46 -12.18 -6.06
N VAL A 51 4.64 -11.59 -5.81
CA VAL A 51 5.31 -10.70 -6.76
C VAL A 51 6.70 -11.23 -7.12
N ASP A 52 7.19 -10.85 -8.29
CA ASP A 52 8.59 -11.04 -8.66
C ASP A 52 9.41 -9.79 -8.32
N GLY A 53 10.53 -9.99 -7.63
CA GLY A 53 11.46 -8.91 -7.26
C GLY A 53 11.13 -8.22 -5.92
N ASP A 54 11.61 -6.99 -5.78
CA ASP A 54 11.47 -6.15 -4.58
C ASP A 54 10.10 -5.43 -4.57
N PRO A 55 9.29 -5.58 -3.50
CA PRO A 55 8.00 -4.90 -3.38
C PRO A 55 8.09 -3.40 -3.02
N SER A 56 9.28 -2.78 -2.96
CA SER A 56 9.44 -1.36 -2.59
C SER A 56 8.61 -0.38 -3.43
N ALA A 57 8.32 -0.72 -4.69
CA ALA A 57 7.45 0.06 -5.56
C ALA A 57 6.00 0.21 -5.03
N LEU A 58 5.56 -0.69 -4.15
CA LEU A 58 4.24 -0.61 -3.51
C LEU A 58 4.09 0.63 -2.61
N SER A 59 5.19 1.24 -2.18
CA SER A 59 5.19 2.51 -1.41
C SER A 59 4.47 3.65 -2.13
N ARG A 60 4.37 3.61 -3.47
CA ARG A 60 3.74 4.65 -4.29
C ARG A 60 2.33 4.29 -4.78
N VAL A 61 1.78 3.16 -4.32
CA VAL A 61 0.44 2.72 -4.72
C VAL A 61 -0.60 3.21 -3.71
N PHE A 62 -1.42 4.18 -4.13
CA PHE A 62 -2.55 4.64 -3.32
C PHE A 62 -3.56 3.50 -3.07
N GLY A 63 -4.08 3.44 -1.84
CA GLY A 63 -4.92 2.35 -1.34
C GLY A 63 -4.21 1.35 -0.43
N ILE A 64 -2.86 1.33 -0.43
CA ILE A 64 -2.06 0.50 0.49
C ILE A 64 -1.69 1.32 1.74
N ALA A 65 -2.04 0.82 2.93
CA ALA A 65 -1.65 1.46 4.19
C ALA A 65 -0.24 1.06 4.62
N HIS A 66 0.01 -0.25 4.68
CA HIS A 66 1.32 -0.81 5.00
C HIS A 66 1.52 -2.10 4.19
N TYR A 67 2.78 -2.46 3.95
CA TYR A 67 3.12 -3.72 3.30
C TYR A 67 4.41 -4.32 3.86
N ALA A 68 4.52 -5.64 3.83
CA ALA A 68 5.72 -6.36 4.26
C ALA A 68 5.90 -7.63 3.44
N THR A 69 7.16 -8.02 3.23
CA THR A 69 7.47 -9.39 2.82
C THR A 69 7.10 -10.34 3.96
N ALA A 70 6.45 -11.45 3.64
CA ALA A 70 5.92 -12.38 4.63
C ALA A 70 6.38 -13.82 4.35
N ALA A 71 6.43 -14.62 5.41
CA ALA A 71 6.51 -16.07 5.33
C ALA A 71 5.11 -16.68 5.46
N GLU A 72 4.82 -17.66 4.62
CA GLU A 72 3.66 -18.54 4.81
C GLU A 72 3.99 -19.61 5.86
N VAL A 73 3.12 -19.77 6.86
CA VAL A 73 3.23 -20.79 7.90
C VAL A 73 1.95 -21.62 7.92
N ARG A 74 2.07 -22.91 7.59
CA ARG A 74 1.00 -23.88 7.81
C ARG A 74 1.14 -24.47 9.20
N TYR A 75 0.02 -24.61 9.90
CA TYR A 75 -0.02 -25.08 11.28
C TYR A 75 -1.23 -25.99 11.54
N SER A 76 -1.09 -26.93 12.47
CA SER A 76 -2.21 -27.78 12.94
C SER A 76 -2.96 -27.18 14.13
N ASP A 77 -2.24 -26.51 15.02
CA ASP A 77 -2.76 -25.88 16.23
C ASP A 77 -1.89 -24.70 16.65
N LEU A 78 -2.22 -24.08 17.79
CA LEU A 78 -1.49 -22.93 18.31
C LEU A 78 -0.03 -23.26 18.65
N ALA A 79 0.25 -24.44 19.20
CA ALA A 79 1.59 -24.82 19.61
C ALA A 79 2.51 -25.01 18.39
N ASP A 80 2.00 -25.65 17.33
CA ASP A 80 2.71 -25.79 16.06
C ASP A 80 2.96 -24.43 15.39
N LEU A 81 1.96 -23.53 15.39
CA LEU A 81 2.11 -22.16 14.89
C LEU A 81 3.22 -21.40 15.64
N VAL A 82 3.21 -21.43 16.98
CA VAL A 82 4.20 -20.76 17.82
C VAL A 82 5.60 -21.34 17.58
N SER A 83 5.72 -22.66 17.49
CA SER A 83 7.00 -23.33 17.22
C SER A 83 7.59 -22.88 15.88
N ARG A 84 6.80 -22.94 14.80
CA ARG A 84 7.26 -22.55 13.46
C ARG A 84 7.55 -21.05 13.35
N ALA A 85 6.67 -20.21 13.87
CA ALA A 85 6.85 -18.76 13.83
C ALA A 85 8.07 -18.34 14.64
N SER A 86 8.29 -18.93 15.84
CA SER A 86 9.46 -18.61 16.65
C SER A 86 10.77 -18.95 15.95
N GLN A 87 10.86 -20.11 15.30
CA GLN A 87 12.03 -20.50 14.49
C GLN A 87 12.37 -19.47 13.41
N LEU A 88 11.35 -18.95 12.70
CA LEU A 88 11.53 -17.91 11.68
C LEU A 88 12.00 -16.57 12.25
N LEU A 89 11.66 -16.28 13.51
CA LEU A 89 11.83 -14.96 14.12
C LEU A 89 13.00 -14.87 15.08
N SER A 90 13.56 -15.99 15.55
CA SER A 90 14.63 -16.07 16.56
C SER A 90 15.78 -15.09 16.30
N GLU A 91 16.42 -15.16 15.13
CA GLU A 91 17.53 -14.27 14.79
C GLU A 91 17.08 -12.82 14.52
N THR A 92 15.81 -12.63 14.15
CA THR A 92 15.25 -11.29 13.93
C THR A 92 15.07 -10.54 15.25
N VAL A 93 14.64 -11.21 16.32
CA VAL A 93 14.41 -10.58 17.64
C VAL A 93 15.63 -10.62 18.56
N LYS A 94 16.67 -11.38 18.20
CA LYS A 94 17.83 -11.64 19.06
C LYS A 94 18.48 -10.36 19.55
N GLY A 95 18.54 -10.18 20.86
CA GLY A 95 19.12 -9.00 21.50
C GLY A 95 18.41 -7.66 21.22
N ARG A 96 17.17 -7.68 20.71
CA ARG A 96 16.36 -6.49 20.40
C ARG A 96 15.10 -6.43 21.23
N ARG A 97 14.55 -5.24 21.47
CA ARG A 97 13.19 -5.09 22.03
C ARG A 97 12.15 -5.37 20.95
N PHE A 98 11.11 -6.12 21.30
CA PHE A 98 10.10 -6.54 20.32
C PHE A 98 8.67 -6.48 20.87
N ALA A 99 7.71 -6.46 19.96
CA ALA A 99 6.28 -6.67 20.24
C ALA A 99 5.70 -7.69 19.27
N VAL A 100 4.68 -8.43 19.71
CA VAL A 100 3.89 -9.32 18.84
C VAL A 100 2.51 -8.71 18.63
N ARG A 101 2.14 -8.52 17.37
CA ARG A 101 0.83 -8.05 16.91
C ARG A 101 0.17 -9.19 16.15
N ALA A 102 -0.87 -9.78 16.74
CA ALA A 102 -1.59 -10.87 16.10
C ALA A 102 -2.96 -10.41 15.61
N ARG A 103 -3.34 -10.90 14.44
CA ARG A 103 -4.67 -10.75 13.86
C ARG A 103 -5.22 -12.12 13.50
N ARG A 104 -6.53 -12.30 13.62
CA ARG A 104 -7.22 -13.54 13.24
C ARG A 104 -8.42 -13.25 12.35
N LEU A 105 -8.49 -13.97 11.24
CA LEU A 105 -9.69 -14.09 10.40
C LEU A 105 -10.24 -15.52 10.36
N GLY A 106 -9.44 -16.52 10.75
CA GLY A 106 -9.86 -17.92 10.84
C GLY A 106 -10.80 -18.19 12.01
N GLU A 107 -11.46 -19.35 12.00
CA GLU A 107 -12.38 -19.82 13.06
C GLU A 107 -11.68 -20.66 14.14
N ASP A 108 -10.36 -20.55 14.26
CA ASP A 108 -9.58 -21.28 15.25
C ASP A 108 -10.07 -21.03 16.69
N ARG A 109 -9.86 -22.03 17.54
CA ARG A 109 -10.31 -22.00 18.95
C ARG A 109 -9.50 -21.03 19.84
N PHE A 110 -8.35 -20.56 19.36
CA PHE A 110 -7.50 -19.61 20.07
C PHE A 110 -7.75 -18.18 19.60
N THR A 111 -7.44 -17.22 20.47
CA THR A 111 -7.57 -15.79 20.20
C THR A 111 -6.27 -15.20 19.64
N SER A 112 -6.33 -13.99 19.08
CA SER A 112 -5.11 -13.25 18.73
C SER A 112 -4.26 -12.95 19.97
N LEU A 113 -4.88 -12.76 21.14
CA LEU A 113 -4.15 -12.56 22.39
C LEU A 113 -3.36 -13.81 22.78
N ASP A 114 -3.93 -15.01 22.59
CA ASP A 114 -3.22 -16.26 22.84
C ASP A 114 -1.99 -16.36 21.93
N VAL A 115 -2.13 -16.08 20.63
CA VAL A 115 -0.98 -16.05 19.69
C VAL A 115 0.08 -15.07 20.16
N ALA A 116 -0.30 -13.84 20.50
CA ALA A 116 0.65 -12.82 20.93
C ALA A 116 1.37 -13.20 22.23
N ARG A 117 0.65 -13.81 23.19
CA ARG A 117 1.20 -14.24 24.48
C ARG A 117 2.15 -15.41 24.32
N GLU A 118 1.72 -16.48 23.65
CA GLU A 118 2.51 -17.71 23.52
C GLU A 118 3.74 -17.49 22.62
N LEU A 119 3.59 -16.78 21.49
CA LEU A 119 4.74 -16.43 20.64
C LEU A 119 5.67 -15.44 21.33
N GLY A 120 5.12 -14.47 22.05
CA GLY A 120 5.91 -13.54 22.86
C GLY A 120 6.73 -14.26 23.94
N ALA A 121 6.13 -15.24 24.62
CA ALA A 121 6.83 -16.07 25.61
C ALA A 121 7.96 -16.90 24.98
N ALA A 122 7.73 -17.49 23.80
CA ALA A 122 8.75 -18.26 23.08
C ALA A 122 9.94 -17.41 22.61
N LEU A 123 9.70 -16.16 22.21
CA LEU A 123 10.74 -15.26 21.68
C LEU A 123 11.49 -14.47 22.77
N ARG A 124 10.86 -14.27 23.93
CA ARG A 124 11.41 -13.45 25.03
C ARG A 124 12.81 -13.88 25.50
N PRO A 125 13.14 -15.18 25.67
CA PRO A 125 14.47 -15.60 26.13
C PRO A 125 15.61 -15.21 25.17
N LEU A 126 15.30 -14.96 23.90
CA LEU A 126 16.28 -14.61 22.87
C LEU A 126 16.44 -13.09 22.71
N SER A 127 15.47 -12.31 23.20
CA SER A 127 15.37 -10.87 22.94
C SER A 127 15.95 -10.02 24.07
N ALA A 128 16.01 -8.70 23.89
CA ALA A 128 16.36 -7.75 24.95
C ALA A 128 15.17 -7.35 25.84
N GLY A 129 13.97 -7.89 25.58
CA GLY A 129 12.74 -7.57 26.31
C GLY A 129 11.54 -7.35 25.39
N VAL A 130 10.35 -7.26 26.00
CA VAL A 130 9.11 -6.89 25.30
C VAL A 130 8.88 -5.39 25.50
N ASP A 131 8.61 -4.67 24.42
CA ASP A 131 8.26 -3.26 24.42
C ASP A 131 7.02 -3.06 23.54
N LEU A 132 5.88 -2.75 24.15
CA LEU A 132 4.60 -2.63 23.44
C LEU A 132 4.38 -1.23 22.85
N GLU A 133 5.21 -0.26 23.20
CA GLU A 133 5.07 1.15 22.79
C GLU A 133 6.05 1.50 21.67
N SER A 134 7.32 1.14 21.80
CA SER A 134 8.39 1.48 20.84
C SER A 134 9.35 0.30 20.58
N PRO A 135 8.87 -0.83 20.04
CA PRO A 135 9.72 -1.97 19.71
C PRO A 135 10.69 -1.66 18.55
N GLU A 136 11.88 -2.26 18.59
CA GLU A 136 12.80 -2.29 17.44
C GLU A 136 12.33 -3.29 16.37
N VAL A 137 11.64 -4.34 16.81
CA VAL A 137 11.04 -5.36 15.96
C VAL A 137 9.57 -5.53 16.32
N GLU A 138 8.69 -5.10 15.44
CA GLU A 138 7.27 -5.43 15.53
C GLU A 138 6.98 -6.67 14.69
N VAL A 139 6.74 -7.79 15.37
CA VAL A 139 6.34 -9.06 14.77
C VAL A 139 4.84 -9.04 14.52
N HIS A 140 4.43 -9.38 13.30
CA HIS A 140 3.04 -9.54 12.94
C HIS A 140 2.75 -11.00 12.58
N VAL A 141 1.63 -11.50 13.10
CA VAL A 141 1.08 -12.83 12.76
C VAL A 141 -0.36 -12.64 12.32
N ASP A 142 -0.63 -12.91 11.05
CA ASP A 142 -1.97 -12.81 10.49
C ASP A 142 -2.54 -14.20 10.20
N VAL A 143 -3.37 -14.67 11.13
CA VAL A 143 -3.97 -16.01 11.12
C VAL A 143 -5.18 -16.05 10.19
N ARG A 144 -5.15 -16.98 9.26
CA ARG A 144 -6.18 -17.25 8.25
C ARG A 144 -6.90 -18.55 8.53
N SER A 145 -7.90 -18.84 7.71
CA SER A 145 -8.62 -20.11 7.77
C SER A 145 -7.75 -21.30 7.36
N ARG A 146 -8.16 -22.51 7.78
CA ARG A 146 -7.58 -23.79 7.35
C ARG A 146 -6.10 -23.99 7.72
N GLY A 147 -5.69 -23.54 8.91
CA GLY A 147 -4.35 -23.79 9.42
C GLY A 147 -3.26 -23.02 8.66
N LEU A 148 -3.55 -21.79 8.25
CA LEU A 148 -2.65 -20.93 7.48
C LEU A 148 -2.41 -19.62 8.21
N ALA A 149 -1.16 -19.18 8.32
CA ALA A 149 -0.80 -17.88 8.88
C ALA A 149 0.27 -17.21 8.01
N TYR A 150 0.28 -15.88 8.02
CA TYR A 150 1.35 -15.08 7.45
C TYR A 150 2.13 -14.40 8.56
N VAL A 151 3.45 -14.59 8.57
CA VAL A 151 4.36 -14.01 9.56
C VAL A 151 5.25 -12.99 8.85
N TYR A 152 5.29 -11.76 9.38
CA TYR A 152 6.10 -10.68 8.84
C TYR A 152 6.54 -9.73 9.94
N VAL A 153 7.52 -8.87 9.66
CA VAL A 153 8.06 -7.91 10.62
C VAL A 153 8.15 -6.52 10.02
N ASN A 154 8.07 -5.50 10.88
CA ASN A 154 8.34 -4.10 10.54
C ASN A 154 7.71 -3.65 9.20
N PRO A 155 6.38 -3.72 9.08
CA PRO A 155 5.70 -3.37 7.83
C PRO A 155 6.01 -1.93 7.41
N ARG A 156 6.36 -1.75 6.14
CA ARG A 156 6.69 -0.46 5.52
C ARG A 156 5.41 0.33 5.26
N GLU A 157 5.49 1.66 5.34
CA GLU A 157 4.38 2.54 4.99
C GLU A 157 4.09 2.50 3.48
N GLY A 158 2.80 2.44 3.13
CA GLY A 158 2.29 2.69 1.79
C GLY A 158 1.71 4.11 1.64
N ALA A 159 1.27 4.44 0.43
CA ALA A 159 0.79 5.79 0.11
C ALA A 159 -0.57 6.17 0.75
N ARG A 160 -1.28 5.19 1.34
CA ARG A 160 -2.64 5.33 1.90
C ARG A 160 -3.62 5.90 0.85
N GLY A 161 -4.74 6.50 1.27
CA GLY A 161 -5.74 7.05 0.36
C GLY A 161 -6.56 5.99 -0.38
N LEU A 162 -7.09 6.36 -1.55
CA LEU A 162 -7.93 5.50 -2.38
C LEU A 162 -7.19 5.06 -3.66
N PRO A 163 -7.45 3.84 -4.17
CA PRO A 163 -6.86 3.40 -5.43
C PRO A 163 -7.20 4.36 -6.58
N VAL A 164 -6.18 4.84 -7.31
CA VAL A 164 -6.37 5.71 -8.48
C VAL A 164 -7.30 5.01 -9.48
N GLY A 165 -8.34 5.73 -9.95
CA GLY A 165 -9.36 5.20 -10.86
C GLY A 165 -10.73 4.98 -10.22
N VAL A 166 -10.81 4.83 -8.89
CA VAL A 166 -12.09 4.54 -8.22
C VAL A 166 -13.04 5.74 -8.16
N ALA A 167 -12.50 6.96 -8.25
CA ALA A 167 -13.25 8.22 -8.18
C ALA A 167 -13.38 8.93 -9.56
N GLY A 168 -13.13 8.22 -10.66
CA GLY A 168 -13.29 8.77 -12.01
C GLY A 168 -12.14 9.66 -12.46
N ARG A 169 -12.44 10.61 -13.35
CA ARG A 169 -11.46 11.48 -14.02
C ARG A 169 -11.83 12.95 -13.82
N THR A 170 -10.82 13.80 -13.67
CA THR A 170 -10.97 15.26 -13.58
C THR A 170 -9.86 15.94 -14.37
N VAL A 171 -10.15 17.11 -14.95
CA VAL A 171 -9.14 17.96 -15.58
C VAL A 171 -8.34 18.68 -14.49
N ALA A 172 -7.02 18.54 -14.51
CA ALA A 172 -6.10 19.25 -13.63
C ALA A 172 -5.32 20.27 -14.45
N LEU A 173 -5.48 21.56 -14.11
CA LEU A 173 -4.67 22.62 -14.71
C LEU A 173 -3.25 22.50 -14.17
N VAL A 174 -2.27 22.34 -15.06
CA VAL A 174 -0.83 22.28 -14.74
C VAL A 174 -0.12 23.47 -15.35
N SER A 175 0.63 24.21 -14.55
CA SER A 175 1.22 25.49 -14.94
C SER A 175 2.74 25.43 -15.17
N GLY A 176 3.42 24.36 -14.73
CA GLY A 176 4.89 24.31 -14.66
C GLY A 176 5.45 24.96 -13.38
N GLY A 177 4.56 25.29 -12.43
CA GLY A 177 4.91 25.76 -11.08
C GLY A 177 4.56 24.72 -10.02
N ILE A 178 5.14 24.87 -8.83
CA ILE A 178 5.18 23.83 -7.78
C ILE A 178 3.81 23.37 -7.24
N ASP A 179 2.78 24.23 -7.27
CA ASP A 179 1.50 23.93 -6.61
C ASP A 179 0.62 22.99 -7.42
N SER A 180 0.59 23.18 -8.74
CA SER A 180 -0.27 22.41 -9.64
C SER A 180 0.00 20.90 -9.66
N PRO A 181 1.26 20.40 -9.66
CA PRO A 181 1.51 18.97 -9.54
C PRO A 181 1.17 18.42 -8.14
N VAL A 182 1.34 19.21 -7.09
CA VAL A 182 0.95 18.81 -5.72
C VAL A 182 -0.57 18.65 -5.65
N ALA A 183 -1.33 19.59 -6.19
CA ALA A 183 -2.78 19.50 -6.27
C ALA A 183 -3.23 18.25 -7.06
N ALA A 184 -2.61 17.97 -8.20
CA ALA A 184 -2.88 16.75 -8.98
C ALA A 184 -2.54 15.48 -8.19
N TRP A 185 -1.43 15.46 -7.45
CA TRP A 185 -1.05 14.35 -6.57
C TRP A 185 -2.05 14.13 -5.44
N MET A 186 -2.52 15.19 -4.79
CA MET A 186 -3.55 15.10 -3.75
C MET A 186 -4.88 14.57 -4.31
N MET A 187 -5.23 14.91 -5.54
CA MET A 187 -6.41 14.34 -6.23
C MET A 187 -6.23 12.84 -6.53
N MET A 188 -5.03 12.43 -6.98
CA MET A 188 -4.72 11.00 -7.15
C MET A 188 -4.86 10.22 -5.85
N LYS A 189 -4.40 10.78 -4.72
CA LYS A 189 -4.57 10.18 -3.39
C LYS A 189 -6.04 9.95 -3.02
N ARG A 190 -6.97 10.73 -3.59
CA ARG A 190 -8.43 10.55 -3.45
C ARG A 190 -9.04 9.63 -4.50
N GLY A 191 -8.23 8.90 -5.25
CA GLY A 191 -8.67 7.91 -6.23
C GLY A 191 -9.07 8.49 -7.60
N VAL A 192 -8.79 9.77 -7.85
CA VAL A 192 -9.10 10.45 -9.11
C VAL A 192 -7.95 10.28 -10.09
N VAL A 193 -8.26 10.08 -11.37
CA VAL A 193 -7.28 10.11 -12.46
C VAL A 193 -7.22 11.54 -13.03
N PRO A 194 -6.11 12.28 -12.85
CA PRO A 194 -5.99 13.60 -13.42
C PRO A 194 -5.74 13.52 -14.94
N VAL A 195 -6.52 14.28 -15.69
CA VAL A 195 -6.25 14.62 -17.09
C VAL A 195 -5.56 15.97 -17.08
N MET A 196 -4.25 16.00 -17.37
CA MET A 196 -3.48 17.22 -17.22
C MET A 196 -3.70 18.15 -18.41
N LEU A 197 -4.00 19.42 -18.13
CA LEU A 197 -4.19 20.46 -19.13
C LEU A 197 -3.31 21.66 -18.80
N ASN A 198 -2.50 22.08 -19.78
CA ASN A 198 -1.76 23.31 -19.72
C ASN A 198 -2.35 24.30 -20.74
N LEU A 199 -2.71 25.49 -20.27
CA LEU A 199 -2.97 26.64 -21.15
C LEU A 199 -1.63 27.21 -21.57
N ALA A 200 -1.25 26.98 -22.82
CA ALA A 200 0.07 27.29 -23.38
C ALA A 200 0.23 28.80 -23.64
N LEU A 201 0.20 29.59 -22.56
CA LEU A 201 0.45 31.03 -22.55
C LEU A 201 1.96 31.35 -22.51
N GLY A 202 2.79 30.36 -22.21
CA GLY A 202 4.23 30.50 -21.99
C GLY A 202 5.10 30.02 -23.16
N ARG A 203 6.42 30.27 -23.04
CA ARG A 203 7.45 29.80 -23.98
C ARG A 203 7.73 28.30 -23.81
N GLU A 204 8.48 27.71 -24.75
CA GLU A 204 8.88 26.29 -24.76
C GLU A 204 9.47 25.77 -23.42
N GLN A 205 10.13 26.63 -22.64
CA GLN A 205 10.65 26.26 -21.33
C GLN A 205 9.56 25.87 -20.32
N HIS A 206 8.39 26.50 -20.36
CA HIS A 206 7.24 26.13 -19.51
C HIS A 206 6.68 24.77 -19.90
N ARG A 207 6.63 24.47 -21.20
CA ARG A 207 6.20 23.16 -21.71
C ARG A 207 7.05 22.03 -21.14
N ARG A 208 8.37 22.21 -21.08
CA ARG A 208 9.30 21.23 -20.50
C ARG A 208 9.07 21.02 -19.01
N ALA A 209 8.86 22.10 -18.25
CA ALA A 209 8.56 22.01 -16.81
C ALA A 209 7.31 21.16 -16.55
N VAL A 210 6.23 21.42 -17.30
CA VAL A 210 4.97 20.65 -17.22
C VAL A 210 5.18 19.16 -17.53
N LEU A 211 6.01 18.83 -18.51
CA LEU A 211 6.30 17.43 -18.87
C LEU A 211 7.12 16.71 -17.79
N GLU A 212 8.06 17.39 -17.14
CA GLU A 212 8.80 16.82 -16.00
C GLU A 212 7.89 16.61 -14.78
N GLU A 213 6.98 17.54 -14.51
CA GLU A 213 5.93 17.35 -13.49
C GLU A 213 5.08 16.10 -13.77
N ALA A 214 4.59 15.97 -15.01
CA ALA A 214 3.82 14.82 -15.45
C ALA A 214 4.59 13.50 -15.27
N LYS A 215 5.88 13.50 -15.58
CA LYS A 215 6.77 12.34 -15.44
C LYS A 215 6.90 11.91 -13.97
N VAL A 216 7.05 12.86 -13.05
CA VAL A 216 7.09 12.56 -11.60
C VAL A 216 5.76 11.99 -11.13
N LEU A 217 4.63 12.60 -11.54
CA LEU A 217 3.29 12.14 -11.15
C LEU A 217 2.95 10.76 -11.71
N ARG A 218 3.50 10.37 -12.86
CA ARG A 218 3.27 9.06 -13.48
C ARG A 218 3.71 7.90 -12.60
N ALA A 219 4.69 8.11 -11.71
CA ALA A 219 5.09 7.10 -10.73
C ALA A 219 4.00 6.79 -9.68
N TRP A 220 2.93 7.59 -9.62
CA TRP A 220 1.83 7.49 -8.66
C TRP A 220 0.47 7.16 -9.29
N SER A 221 0.40 7.08 -10.63
CA SER A 221 -0.86 6.92 -11.36
C SER A 221 -1.34 5.47 -11.48
N GLY A 222 -0.54 4.50 -11.00
CA GLY A 222 -0.84 3.08 -11.12
C GLY A 222 -0.98 2.66 -12.58
N ALA A 223 -2.10 2.02 -12.92
CA ALA A 223 -2.37 1.56 -14.29
C ALA A 223 -2.91 2.65 -15.22
N HIS A 224 -2.99 3.90 -14.77
CA HIS A 224 -3.58 4.99 -15.54
C HIS A 224 -2.50 5.85 -16.19
N ASP A 225 -2.70 6.16 -17.47
CA ASP A 225 -1.82 7.04 -18.20
C ASP A 225 -2.16 8.50 -17.91
N LEU A 226 -1.14 9.30 -17.58
CA LEU A 226 -1.29 10.71 -17.30
C LEU A 226 -1.01 11.52 -18.58
N ARG A 227 -2.04 11.67 -19.40
CA ARG A 227 -1.96 12.47 -20.61
C ARG A 227 -1.92 13.97 -20.29
N VAL A 228 -1.02 14.68 -20.97
CA VAL A 228 -0.93 16.15 -20.93
C VAL A 228 -1.48 16.72 -22.23
N TYR A 229 -2.46 17.61 -22.11
CA TYR A 229 -3.01 18.39 -23.21
C TYR A 229 -2.47 19.82 -23.13
N PHE A 230 -1.89 20.29 -24.24
CA PHE A 230 -1.48 21.67 -24.39
C PHE A 230 -2.49 22.37 -25.30
N VAL A 231 -3.14 23.39 -24.76
CA VAL A 231 -4.16 24.16 -25.48
C VAL A 231 -3.66 25.59 -25.63
N ASP A 232 -3.75 26.17 -26.82
CA ASP A 232 -3.43 27.57 -27.01
C ASP A 232 -4.36 28.44 -26.14
N GLY A 233 -3.77 29.12 -25.17
CA GLY A 233 -4.50 29.96 -24.22
C GLY A 233 -4.70 31.40 -24.70
N LEU A 234 -4.03 31.82 -25.78
CA LEU A 234 -4.11 33.20 -26.27
C LEU A 234 -5.55 33.63 -26.60
N PRO A 235 -6.37 32.80 -27.29
CA PRO A 235 -7.76 33.17 -27.56
C PRO A 235 -8.59 33.38 -26.28
N VAL A 236 -8.32 32.60 -25.23
CA VAL A 236 -9.00 32.72 -23.94
C VAL A 236 -8.58 34.01 -23.26
N LEU A 237 -7.28 34.30 -23.23
CA LEU A 237 -6.73 35.51 -22.61
C LEU A 237 -7.27 36.78 -23.28
N SER A 238 -7.36 36.79 -24.61
CA SER A 238 -7.90 37.92 -25.38
C SER A 238 -9.41 38.14 -25.19
N ALA A 239 -10.14 37.15 -24.68
CA ALA A 239 -11.58 37.24 -24.44
C ALA A 239 -11.94 37.64 -23.00
N LEU A 240 -10.97 37.75 -22.09
CA LEU A 240 -11.23 38.17 -20.71
C LEU A 240 -11.52 39.67 -20.65
N PRO A 241 -12.58 40.11 -19.94
CA PRO A 241 -12.84 41.52 -19.72
C PRO A 241 -11.70 42.14 -18.89
N THR A 242 -11.17 43.26 -19.37
CA THR A 242 -10.18 44.11 -18.68
C THR A 242 -10.78 44.84 -17.49
#